data_AF-A0A954GRY0-F1
#
_entry.id   AF-A0A954GRY0-F1
#
_cell.length_a   1.000
_cell.length_b   1.000
_cell.length_c   1.000
_cell.angle_alpha   90.00
_cell.angle_beta   90.00
_cell.angle_gamma   90.00
#
_symmetry.space_group_name_H-M   'P 1'
#
loop_
_entity.id
_entity.type
_entity.pdbx_description
1 polymer ?
#
loop_
_entity_poly.entity_id
_entity_poly.type
_entity_poly.pdbx_seq_one_letter_code
_entity_poly.pdbx_strand_id
1 'polypeptide(L)'
;SPQAATWLVGVTIATLTLIGDMKTTWSFSAFTVLIYYGITNLAALQLQKSERLFPTAIPWLGLIACFALAFCVPVNIWLTGLAILLAGLAIHRFRQRGRQLN
;
A
#
# COMPACT_ATOMS: atom_id res chain seq x y z
N SER A 1 -14.21 20.46 -3.36
CA SER A 1 -14.16 19.08 -3.92
C SER A 1 -12.71 18.72 -4.21
N PRO A 2 -12.28 17.45 -4.08
CA PRO A 2 -10.89 17.04 -4.29
C PRO A 2 -10.55 16.91 -5.80
N GLN A 3 -10.96 17.89 -6.61
CA GLN A 3 -10.89 17.84 -8.08
C GLN A 3 -9.46 17.61 -8.59
N ALA A 4 -8.49 18.32 -8.01
CA ALA A 4 -7.08 18.17 -8.39
C ALA A 4 -6.56 16.74 -8.15
N ALA A 5 -6.94 16.10 -7.04
CA ALA A 5 -6.53 14.73 -6.73
C ALA A 5 -7.19 13.72 -7.69
N THR A 6 -8.48 13.90 -8.01
CA THR A 6 -9.19 13.06 -8.96
C THR A 6 -8.56 13.12 -10.34
N TRP A 7 -8.27 14.32 -10.85
CA TRP A 7 -7.61 14.50 -12.14
C TRP A 7 -6.21 13.91 -12.15
N LEU A 8 -5.42 14.16 -11.10
CA LEU A 8 -4.06 13.63 -10.98
C LEU A 8 -4.04 12.09 -11.04
N VAL A 9 -4.87 11.43 -10.22
CA VAL A 9 -4.94 9.96 -10.18
C VAL A 9 -5.45 9.40 -11.51
N GLY A 10 -6.51 9.99 -12.07
CA GLY A 10 -7.09 9.56 -13.34
C GLY A 10 -6.10 9.64 -14.50
N VAL A 11 -5.41 10.78 -14.64
CA VAL A 11 -4.38 10.97 -15.68
C VAL A 11 -3.22 10.01 -15.48
N THR A 12 -2.79 9.78 -14.23
CA THR A 12 -1.69 8.85 -13.92
C THR A 12 -2.05 7.43 -14.35
N ILE A 13 -3.23 6.93 -13.96
CA ILE A 13 -3.68 5.57 -14.32
C ILE A 13 -3.86 5.44 -15.84
N ALA A 14 -4.46 6.44 -16.49
CA ALA A 14 -4.64 6.44 -17.95
C ALA A 14 -3.29 6.38 -18.68
N THR A 15 -2.32 7.19 -18.24
CA THR A 15 -0.96 7.22 -18.82
C THR A 15 -0.22 5.89 -18.61
N LEU A 16 -0.29 5.33 -17.39
CA LEU A 16 0.31 4.02 -17.09
C LEU A 16 -0.28 2.90 -17.93
N THR A 17 -1.58 2.94 -18.20
CA THR A 17 -2.28 1.93 -19.00
C THR A 17 -2.02 2.12 -20.50
N LEU A 18 -1.79 3.35 -20.97
CA LEU A 18 -1.52 3.64 -22.37
C LEU A 18 -0.08 3.32 -22.79
N ILE A 19 0.88 3.57 -21.91
CA ILE A 19 2.32 3.36 -22.17
C ILE A 19 2.76 1.96 -21.71
N GLY A 20 2.16 1.44 -20.64
CA GLY A 20 2.49 0.16 -20.05
C GLY A 20 1.51 -0.96 -20.40
N ASP A 21 1.70 -2.11 -19.75
CA ASP A 21 0.79 -3.25 -19.85
C ASP A 21 -0.32 -3.13 -18.79
N MET A 22 -1.57 -3.34 -19.20
CA MET A 22 -2.73 -3.43 -18.31
C MET A 22 -2.50 -4.46 -17.19
N LYS A 23 -1.86 -5.59 -17.50
CA LYS A 23 -1.53 -6.63 -16.51
C LYS A 23 -0.57 -6.10 -15.44
N THR A 24 0.40 -5.28 -15.82
CA THR A 24 1.35 -4.67 -14.89
C THR A 24 0.66 -3.66 -14.00
N THR A 25 -0.20 -2.80 -14.56
CA THR A 25 -0.99 -1.82 -13.81
C THR A 25 -1.93 -2.48 -12.81
N TRP A 26 -2.64 -3.53 -13.23
CA TRP A 26 -3.53 -4.29 -12.36
C TRP A 26 -2.77 -5.00 -11.23
N SER A 27 -1.66 -5.66 -11.56
CA SER A 27 -0.83 -6.37 -10.59
C SER A 27 -0.17 -5.41 -9.57
N PHE A 28 0.22 -4.20 -10.01
CA PHE A 28 0.72 -3.14 -9.13
C PHE A 28 -0.36 -2.66 -8.15
N SER A 29 -1.59 -2.48 -8.63
CA SER A 29 -2.73 -2.17 -7.78
C SER A 29 -2.99 -3.29 -6.76
N ALA A 30 -2.99 -4.55 -7.20
CA ALA A 30 -3.19 -5.71 -6.32
C ALA A 30 -2.12 -5.78 -5.23
N PHE A 31 -0.85 -5.57 -5.55
CA PHE A 31 0.24 -5.51 -4.58
C PHE A 31 0.04 -4.41 -3.54
N THR A 32 -0.33 -3.20 -3.98
CA THR A 32 -0.60 -2.07 -3.08
C THR A 32 -1.75 -2.38 -2.11
N VAL A 33 -2.79 -3.05 -2.61
CA VAL A 33 -3.93 -3.50 -1.79
C VAL A 33 -3.50 -4.57 -0.77
N LEU A 34 -2.63 -5.53 -1.15
CA LEU A 34 -2.09 -6.53 -0.23
C LEU A 34 -1.28 -5.88 0.90
N ILE A 35 -0.50 -4.86 0.62
CA ILE A 35 0.22 -4.09 1.66
C ILE A 35 -0.78 -3.38 2.58
N TYR A 36 -1.78 -2.69 2.02
CA TYR A 36 -2.81 -2.00 2.79
C TYR A 36 -3.53 -2.95 3.76
N TYR A 37 -3.96 -4.12 3.27
CA TYR A 37 -4.59 -5.12 4.12
C TYR A 37 -3.61 -5.78 5.09
N GLY A 38 -2.35 -5.99 4.71
CA GLY A 38 -1.31 -6.47 5.62
C GLY A 38 -1.12 -5.53 6.81
N ILE A 39 -1.00 -4.22 6.55
CA ILE A 39 -0.91 -3.18 7.59
C ILE A 39 -2.19 -3.16 8.43
N THR A 40 -3.36 -3.27 7.80
CA THR A 40 -4.66 -3.28 8.52
C THR A 40 -4.77 -4.47 9.47
N ASN A 41 -4.38 -5.67 9.02
CA ASN A 41 -4.36 -6.87 9.86
C ASN A 41 -3.33 -6.74 11.00
N LEU A 42 -2.16 -6.17 10.72
CA LEU A 42 -1.15 -5.91 11.73
C LEU A 42 -1.63 -4.88 12.78
N ALA A 43 -2.37 -3.85 12.35
CA ALA A 43 -2.98 -2.88 13.26
C ALA A 43 -4.05 -3.53 14.14
N ALA A 44 -4.88 -4.43 13.58
CA ALA A 44 -5.85 -5.19 14.37
C ALA A 44 -5.18 -6.12 15.41
N LEU A 45 -3.96 -6.61 15.12
CA LEU A 45 -3.15 -7.36 16.09
C LEU A 45 -2.56 -6.51 17.22
N GLN A 46 -2.52 -5.18 17.08
CA GLN A 46 -2.05 -4.26 18.13
C GLN A 46 -3.18 -3.75 19.04
N LEU A 47 -4.44 -3.94 18.65
CA LEU A 47 -5.59 -3.47 19.40
C LEU A 47 -5.78 -4.22 20.75
N GLN A 48 -6.23 -3.51 21.79
CA GLN A 48 -6.50 -4.13 23.08
C GLN A 48 -7.67 -5.13 23.00
N LYS A 49 -7.68 -6.13 23.89
CA LYS A 49 -8.71 -7.17 23.88
C LYS A 49 -10.13 -6.62 24.03
N SER A 50 -10.31 -5.51 24.73
CA SER A 50 -11.58 -4.80 24.93
C SER A 50 -12.12 -4.12 23.68
N GLU A 51 -11.24 -3.71 22.76
CA GLU A 51 -11.60 -2.97 21.53
C GLU A 51 -11.72 -3.90 20.31
N ARG A 52 -11.37 -5.18 20.47
CA ARG A 52 -11.40 -6.17 19.39
C ARG A 52 -12.81 -6.69 19.14
N LEU A 53 -13.30 -6.44 17.92
CA LEU A 53 -14.54 -7.03 17.38
C LEU A 53 -14.39 -8.52 17.05
N PHE A 54 -13.18 -8.96 16.69
CA PHE A 54 -12.90 -10.30 16.16
C PHE A 54 -11.76 -10.99 16.94
N PRO A 55 -11.73 -12.34 16.99
CA PRO A 55 -10.63 -13.08 17.59
C PRO A 55 -9.33 -12.89 16.81
N THR A 56 -8.19 -13.01 17.50
CA THR A 56 -6.84 -12.77 16.93
C THR A 56 -6.45 -13.72 15.80
N ALA A 57 -7.12 -14.87 15.68
CA ALA A 57 -6.90 -15.80 14.57
C ALA A 57 -7.20 -15.17 13.20
N ILE A 58 -8.26 -14.34 13.10
CA ILE A 58 -8.68 -13.72 11.83
C ILE A 58 -7.61 -12.78 11.27
N PRO A 59 -7.09 -11.80 12.01
CA PRO A 59 -6.05 -10.92 11.49
C PRO A 59 -4.72 -11.65 11.26
N TRP A 60 -4.39 -12.70 12.02
CA TRP A 60 -3.23 -13.54 11.71
C TRP A 60 -3.38 -14.27 10.37
N LEU A 61 -4.53 -14.89 10.12
CA LEU A 61 -4.82 -15.55 8.85
C LEU A 61 -4.80 -14.56 7.69
N GLY A 62 -5.42 -13.39 7.86
CA GLY A 62 -5.39 -12.32 6.87
C GLY A 62 -3.98 -11.83 6.56
N LEU A 63 -3.14 -11.65 7.58
CA LEU A 63 -1.75 -11.25 7.44
C LEU A 63 -0.95 -12.30 6.64
N ILE A 64 -1.05 -13.57 7.02
CA ILE A 64 -0.37 -14.68 6.34
C ILE A 64 -0.82 -14.77 4.88
N ALA A 65 -2.13 -14.66 4.61
CA ALA A 65 -2.66 -14.66 3.26
C ALA A 65 -2.13 -13.48 2.42
N CYS A 66 -2.07 -12.27 3.00
CA CYS A 66 -1.52 -11.11 2.31
C CYS A 66 -0.05 -11.31 1.92
N PHE A 67 0.77 -11.81 2.86
CA PHE A 67 2.18 -12.12 2.58
C PHE A 67 2.33 -13.21 1.53
N ALA A 68 1.60 -14.32 1.66
CA ALA A 68 1.66 -15.43 0.70
C ALA A 68 1.29 -14.96 -0.72
N LEU A 69 0.18 -14.22 -0.86
CA LEU A 69 -0.25 -13.68 -2.15
C LEU A 69 0.72 -12.63 -2.71
N ALA A 70 1.39 -11.85 -1.85
CA ALA A 70 2.38 -10.88 -2.30
C ALA A 70 3.56 -11.57 -3.01
N PHE A 71 3.98 -12.75 -2.55
CA PHE A 71 5.02 -13.54 -3.22
C PHE A 71 4.55 -14.19 -4.53
N CYS A 72 3.25 -14.32 -4.77
CA CYS A 72 2.70 -14.75 -6.05
C CYS A 72 2.70 -13.62 -7.11
N VAL A 73 2.92 -12.36 -6.73
CA VAL A 73 2.98 -11.22 -7.65
C VAL A 73 4.37 -11.17 -8.33
N PRO A 74 4.46 -10.82 -9.62
CA PRO A 74 5.73 -10.68 -10.34
C PRO A 74 6.78 -9.80 -9.61
N VAL A 75 8.04 -10.27 -9.59
CA VAL A 75 9.14 -9.66 -8.82
C VAL A 75 9.40 -8.19 -9.13
N ASN A 76 9.33 -7.84 -10.41
CA ASN A 76 9.44 -6.46 -10.86
C ASN A 76 8.40 -5.53 -10.21
N ILE A 77 7.18 -6.03 -9.94
CA ILE A 77 6.07 -5.20 -9.44
C ILE A 77 6.21 -4.89 -7.95
N TRP A 78 6.51 -5.89 -7.12
CA TRP A 78 6.70 -5.60 -5.69
C TRP A 78 8.01 -4.88 -5.41
N LEU A 79 9.08 -5.08 -6.19
CA LEU A 79 10.31 -4.27 -6.08
C LEU A 79 10.06 -2.80 -6.41
N THR A 80 9.38 -2.51 -7.52
CA THR A 80 9.04 -1.12 -7.89
C THR A 80 8.09 -0.49 -6.88
N GLY A 81 7.06 -1.22 -6.43
CA GLY A 81 6.16 -0.77 -5.37
C GLY A 81 6.88 -0.48 -4.04
N LEU A 82 7.80 -1.35 -3.63
CA LEU A 82 8.59 -1.16 -2.41
C LEU A 82 9.51 0.07 -2.53
N ALA A 83 10.16 0.25 -3.69
CA ALA A 83 10.98 1.44 -3.95
C ALA A 83 10.18 2.74 -3.84
N ILE A 84 8.97 2.77 -4.43
CA ILE A 84 8.07 3.94 -4.34
C ILE A 84 7.66 4.21 -2.90
N LEU A 85 7.32 3.18 -2.12
CA LEU A 85 6.96 3.32 -0.71
C LEU A 85 8.11 3.85 0.14
N LEU A 86 9.31 3.31 -0.05
CA LEU A 86 10.52 3.78 0.65
C LEU A 86 10.84 5.23 0.29
N ALA A 87 10.73 5.61 -0.99
CA ALA A 87 10.90 6.99 -1.41
C ALA A 87 9.86 7.92 -0.76
N GLY A 88 8.58 7.51 -0.74
CA GLY A 88 7.51 8.24 -0.07
C GLY A 88 7.77 8.45 1.42
N LEU A 89 8.20 7.39 2.12
CA LEU A 89 8.58 7.45 3.54
C LEU A 89 9.79 8.35 3.79
N ALA A 90 10.81 8.29 2.92
CA ALA A 90 11.98 9.16 3.00
C ALA A 90 11.58 10.63 2.84
N ILE A 91 10.84 10.97 1.79
CA ILE A 91 10.32 12.33 1.53
C ILE A 91 9.48 12.80 2.71
N HIS A 92 8.60 11.94 3.23
CA HIS A 92 7.76 12.27 4.38
C HIS A 92 8.60 12.60 5.61
N ARG A 93 9.62 11.78 5.92
CA ARG A 93 10.53 11.99 7.05
C ARG A 93 11.38 13.24 6.89
N PHE A 94 11.87 13.54 5.69
CA PHE A 94 12.58 14.79 5.40
C PHE A 94 11.70 16.03 5.57
N ARG A 95 10.46 15.99 5.08
CA ARG A 95 9.49 17.08 5.24
C ARG A 95 9.08 17.30 6.70
N GLN A 96 8.88 16.23 7.47
CA GLN A 96 8.60 16.33 8.90
C GLN A 96 9.76 16.94 9.66
N ARG A 97 11.01 16.53 9.38
CA ARG A 97 12.21 17.14 9.99
C ARG A 97 12.35 18.62 9.64
N GLY A 98 12.11 19.01 8.39
CA GLY A 98 12.14 20.42 7.98
C GLY A 98 11.04 21.28 8.64
N ARG A 99 9.87 20.70 8.94
CA ARG A 99 8.81 21.38 9.71
C ARG A 99 9.08 21.49 11.21
N GLN A 100 9.98 20.68 11.77
CA GLN A 100 10.37 20.76 13.19
C GLN A 100 11.53 21.75 13.45
N LEU A 101 12.25 22.16 12.40
CA LEU A 101 13.40 23.06 12.46
C LEU A 101 13.07 24.53 12.11
N ASN A 102 11.86 24.78 11.60
CA ASN A 102 11.26 26.11 11.41
C ASN A 102 10.22 26.36 12.52
#